data_AF-A0A9E4A1N6-F1
#
_entry.id   AF-A0A9E4A1N6-F1
#
_cell.length_a   1.000
_cell.length_b   1.000
_cell.length_c   1.000
_cell.angle_alpha   90.00
_cell.angle_beta   90.00
_cell.angle_gamma   90.00
#
_symmetry.space_group_name_H-M   'P 1'
#
loop_
_entity.id
_entity.type
_entity.pdbx_description
1 polymer ?
#
loop_
_entity_poly.entity_id
_entity_poly.type
_entity_poly.pdbx_seq_one_letter_code
_entity_poly.pdbx_strand_id
1 'polypeptide(L)'
;NWYMIDGDRAVWHMENRRDNPDPEGPAYFDFPGLSVARYAGDGRWSYEEDYWDLKGARETARLYAEACAKTGTTFEQRMTRRHWPEGPDFARHDAPPDPSWLHLPGVRRITKPRELREILAELPKD
;
A
#
# COMPACT_ATOMS: atom_id res chain seq x y z
N ASN A 1 -2.28 -10.35 15.79
CA ASN A 1 -2.19 -8.92 15.46
C ASN A 1 -2.70 -8.10 16.61
N TRP A 2 -2.06 -6.96 16.89
CA TRP A 2 -2.40 -6.06 18.00
C TRP A 2 -2.62 -4.64 17.49
N TYR A 3 -3.46 -3.89 18.21
CA TYR A 3 -3.75 -2.48 17.96
C TYR A 3 -4.17 -1.80 19.27
N MET A 4 -4.19 -0.47 19.25
CA MET A 4 -4.67 0.38 20.32
C MET A 4 -5.41 1.58 19.70
N ILE A 5 -6.50 1.99 20.34
CA ILE A 5 -7.19 3.25 20.04
C ILE A 5 -7.32 4.02 21.35
N ASP A 6 -6.84 5.26 21.37
CA ASP A 6 -6.94 6.16 22.52
C ASP A 6 -7.20 7.58 22.03
N GLY A 7 -8.40 8.09 22.36
CA GLY A 7 -8.89 9.39 21.90
C GLY A 7 -8.84 9.53 20.38
N ASP A 8 -8.03 10.47 19.90
CA ASP A 8 -7.86 10.76 18.49
C ASP A 8 -6.76 9.93 17.81
N ARG A 9 -6.20 8.92 18.48
CA ARG A 9 -5.08 8.11 17.97
C ARG A 9 -5.47 6.67 17.75
N ALA A 10 -5.08 6.13 16.60
CA ALA A 10 -5.07 4.71 16.31
C ALA A 10 -3.62 4.26 16.10
N VAL A 11 -3.23 3.16 16.74
CA VAL A 11 -1.89 2.57 16.63
C VAL A 11 -2.04 1.10 16.32
N TRP A 12 -1.34 0.59 15.31
CA TRP A 12 -1.45 -0.83 14.94
C TRP A 12 -0.14 -1.41 14.46
N HIS A 13 0.04 -2.71 14.76
CA HIS A 13 1.08 -3.51 14.14
C HIS A 13 0.80 -3.65 12.64
N MET A 14 1.85 -3.46 11.84
CA MET A 14 1.78 -3.60 10.39
C MET A 14 2.79 -4.68 9.96
N GLU A 15 2.31 -5.82 9.47
CA GLU A 15 3.17 -6.83 8.82
C GLU A 15 3.28 -6.49 7.33
N ASN A 16 4.46 -6.04 6.90
CA ASN A 16 4.69 -5.71 5.49
C ASN A 16 5.09 -6.97 4.74
N ARG A 17 4.23 -7.39 3.80
CA ARG A 17 4.42 -8.62 3.02
C ARG A 17 4.73 -8.35 1.55
N ARG A 18 5.69 -9.09 1.01
CA ARG A 18 5.91 -9.25 -0.44
C ARG A 18 5.73 -10.72 -0.82
N ASP A 19 4.80 -11.01 -1.71
CA ASP A 19 4.65 -12.37 -2.25
C ASP A 19 5.90 -12.77 -3.04
N ASN A 20 6.40 -13.98 -2.84
CA ASN A 20 7.60 -14.44 -3.52
C ASN A 20 7.25 -15.06 -4.88
N PRO A 21 7.82 -14.58 -6.01
CA PRO A 21 7.57 -15.18 -7.31
C PRO A 21 8.25 -16.55 -7.50
N ASP A 22 9.25 -16.90 -6.68
CA ASP A 22 9.94 -18.20 -6.73
C ASP A 22 9.13 -19.29 -6.03
N PRO A 23 8.55 -20.27 -6.78
CA PRO A 23 7.72 -21.33 -6.19
C PRO A 23 8.52 -22.32 -5.34
N GLU A 24 9.85 -22.33 -5.47
CA GLU A 24 10.75 -23.17 -4.65
C GLU A 24 11.22 -22.44 -3.38
N GLY A 25 10.98 -21.13 -3.29
CA GLY A 25 11.34 -20.30 -2.15
C GLY A 25 10.25 -20.27 -1.07
N PRO A 26 10.45 -19.47 0.01
CA PRO A 26 9.37 -19.20 0.96
C PRO A 26 8.19 -18.53 0.23
N ALA A 27 6.96 -18.75 0.70
CA ALA A 27 5.78 -18.19 0.04
C ALA A 27 5.77 -16.65 -0.04
N TYR A 28 6.42 -15.99 0.92
CA TYR A 28 6.48 -14.54 1.02
C TYR A 28 7.68 -14.08 1.84
N PHE A 29 7.99 -12.79 1.72
CA PHE A 29 8.97 -12.09 2.54
C PHE A 29 8.26 -11.05 3.40
N ASP A 30 8.42 -11.15 4.72
CA ASP A 30 7.80 -10.25 5.69
C ASP A 30 8.84 -9.38 6.40
N PHE A 31 8.43 -8.18 6.79
CA PHE A 31 9.13 -7.38 7.79
C PHE A 31 8.13 -6.58 8.63
N PRO A 32 8.40 -6.39 9.94
CA PRO A 32 7.46 -5.75 10.83
C PRO A 32 7.50 -4.22 10.70
N GLY A 33 6.38 -3.61 11.06
CA GLY A 33 6.18 -2.19 11.20
C GLY A 33 5.09 -1.84 12.19
N LEU A 34 4.90 -0.56 12.38
CA LEU A 34 3.98 0.08 13.30
C LEU A 34 3.52 1.37 12.64
N SER A 35 2.21 1.56 12.57
CA SER A 35 1.64 2.80 12.06
C SER A 35 0.85 3.48 13.18
N VAL A 36 0.93 4.81 13.19
CA VAL A 36 0.20 5.68 14.11
C VAL A 36 -0.58 6.67 13.27
N ALA A 37 -1.91 6.67 13.36
CA ALA A 37 -2.75 7.65 12.69
C ALA A 37 -3.54 8.50 13.68
N ARG A 38 -3.77 9.76 13.30
CA ARG A 38 -4.58 10.72 14.07
C ARG A 38 -5.89 11.02 13.37
N TYR A 39 -6.99 10.67 14.03
CA TYR A 39 -8.34 10.95 13.59
C TYR A 39 -8.67 12.43 13.76
N ALA A 40 -9.25 13.04 12.72
CA ALA A 40 -9.56 14.46 12.68
C ALA A 40 -11.04 14.76 12.97
N GLY A 41 -11.87 13.74 13.19
CA GLY A 41 -13.33 13.86 13.19
C GLY A 41 -13.94 13.61 11.80
N ASP A 42 -15.27 13.49 11.73
CA ASP A 42 -16.06 13.41 10.49
C ASP A 42 -15.58 12.38 9.45
N GLY A 43 -15.07 11.23 9.91
CA GLY A 43 -14.57 10.16 9.06
C GLY A 43 -13.21 10.47 8.41
N ARG A 44 -12.47 11.48 8.90
CA ARG A 44 -11.21 11.95 8.30
C ARG A 44 -10.00 11.70 9.20
N TRP A 45 -8.85 11.55 8.58
CA TRP A 45 -7.55 11.46 9.25
C TRP A 45 -6.73 12.73 8.96
N SER A 46 -5.99 13.21 9.96
CA SER A 46 -5.14 14.40 9.83
C SER A 46 -3.66 14.08 9.68
N TYR A 47 -3.22 12.90 10.13
CA TYR A 47 -1.81 12.54 10.21
C TYR A 47 -1.63 11.03 10.25
N GLU A 48 -0.55 10.55 9.66
CA GLU A 48 -0.06 9.17 9.75
C GLU A 48 1.47 9.18 9.88
N GLU A 49 1.99 8.32 10.76
CA GLU A 49 3.42 8.07 10.94
C GLU A 49 3.70 6.58 10.90
N ASP A 50 4.71 6.19 10.13
CA ASP A 50 5.13 4.80 9.97
C ASP A 50 6.52 4.57 10.52
N TYR A 51 6.63 3.61 11.44
CA TYR A 51 7.88 3.05 11.93
C TYR A 51 8.01 1.63 11.40
N TRP A 52 9.17 1.29 10.84
CA TRP A 52 9.37 -0.03 10.24
C TRP A 52 10.81 -0.49 10.37
N ASP A 53 11.01 -1.81 10.34
CA ASP A 53 12.33 -2.40 10.36
C ASP A 53 13.06 -2.10 9.05
N LEU A 54 13.86 -1.03 9.04
CA LEU A 54 14.65 -0.61 7.88
C LEU A 54 15.59 -1.70 7.38
N LYS A 55 16.16 -2.50 8.28
CA LYS A 55 17.07 -3.58 7.91
C LYS A 55 16.28 -4.72 7.26
N GLY A 56 15.17 -5.13 7.87
CA GLY A 56 14.25 -6.12 7.32
C GLY A 56 13.70 -5.72 5.95
N ALA A 57 13.26 -4.49 5.77
CA ALA A 57 12.76 -4.02 4.47
C ALA A 57 13.84 -4.05 3.36
N ARG A 58 15.09 -3.71 3.69
CA ARG A 58 16.20 -3.79 2.73
C ARG A 58 16.51 -5.24 2.35
N GLU A 59 16.50 -6.13 3.33
CA GLU A 59 16.77 -7.54 3.10
C GLU A 59 15.66 -8.20 2.28
N THR A 60 14.39 -7.96 2.63
CA THR A 60 13.25 -8.47 1.85
C THR A 60 13.25 -7.91 0.42
N ALA A 61 13.65 -6.66 0.22
CA ALA A 61 13.81 -6.08 -1.12
C ALA A 61 14.91 -6.77 -1.95
N ARG A 62 16.05 -7.10 -1.32
CA ARG A 62 17.15 -7.84 -1.97
C ARG A 62 16.70 -9.25 -2.36
N LEU A 63 16.13 -10.00 -1.41
CA LEU A 63 15.65 -11.36 -1.65
C LEU A 63 14.57 -11.41 -2.73
N TYR A 64 13.64 -10.45 -2.72
CA TYR A 64 12.63 -10.34 -3.76
C TYR A 64 13.23 -10.07 -5.14
N ALA A 65 14.25 -9.20 -5.23
CA ALA A 65 14.94 -8.92 -6.49
C ALA A 65 15.66 -10.18 -7.03
N GLU A 66 16.30 -10.95 -6.15
CA GLU A 66 16.93 -12.24 -6.49
C GLU A 66 15.91 -13.26 -6.98
N ALA A 67 14.77 -13.38 -6.31
CA ALA A 67 13.68 -14.24 -6.76
C ALA A 67 13.16 -13.83 -8.14
N CYS A 68 12.91 -12.53 -8.37
CA CYS A 68 12.51 -12.04 -9.69
C CYS A 68 13.53 -12.37 -10.79
N ALA A 69 14.83 -12.23 -10.48
CA ALA A 69 15.90 -12.55 -11.42
C ALA A 69 15.95 -14.06 -11.74
N LYS A 70 15.77 -14.91 -10.73
CA LYS A 70 15.73 -16.38 -10.89
C LYS A 70 14.55 -16.82 -11.76
N THR A 71 13.36 -16.25 -11.54
CA THR A 71 12.12 -16.66 -12.22
C THR A 71 11.85 -15.92 -13.53
N GLY A 72 12.64 -14.89 -13.84
CA GLY A 72 12.39 -14.02 -14.98
C GLY A 72 11.16 -13.13 -14.83
N THR A 73 10.66 -12.93 -13.61
CA THR A 73 9.47 -12.10 -13.35
C THR A 73 9.74 -10.63 -13.66
N THR A 74 9.00 -10.07 -14.62
CA THR A 74 9.10 -8.64 -14.99
C THR A 74 8.35 -7.72 -14.03
N PHE A 75 8.52 -6.41 -14.17
CA PHE A 75 7.78 -5.41 -13.37
C PHE A 75 6.26 -5.55 -13.52
N GLU A 76 5.79 -5.82 -14.74
CA GLU A 76 4.38 -5.99 -15.09
C GLU A 76 3.79 -7.30 -14.54
N GLN A 77 4.65 -8.31 -14.34
CA GLN A 77 4.30 -9.62 -13.80
C GLN A 77 4.47 -9.70 -12.28
N ARG A 78 4.91 -8.61 -11.62
CA ARG A 78 4.98 -8.57 -10.15
C ARG A 78 3.60 -8.90 -9.58
N MET A 79 3.59 -9.74 -8.57
CA MET A 79 2.37 -10.13 -7.88
C MET A 79 1.69 -8.88 -7.29
N THR A 80 0.65 -8.40 -7.97
CA THR A 80 -0.25 -7.35 -7.47
C THR A 80 -1.43 -7.96 -6.72
N ARG A 81 -2.27 -7.14 -6.08
CA ARG A 81 -3.56 -7.55 -5.48
C ARG A 81 -4.45 -8.39 -6.41
N ARG A 82 -4.23 -8.35 -7.74
CA ARG A 82 -4.95 -9.18 -8.72
C ARG A 82 -4.68 -10.69 -8.57
N HIS A 83 -3.60 -11.07 -7.88
CA HIS A 83 -3.23 -12.46 -7.65
C HIS A 83 -3.59 -12.95 -6.25
N TRP A 84 -4.16 -12.07 -5.41
CA TRP A 84 -4.66 -12.48 -4.12
C TRP A 84 -5.99 -13.23 -4.33
N PRO A 85 -6.38 -14.15 -3.43
CA PRO A 85 -7.76 -14.60 -3.32
C PRO A 85 -8.70 -13.39 -3.24
N GLU A 86 -10.01 -13.60 -3.31
CA GLU A 86 -11.06 -12.54 -3.36
C GLU A 86 -11.07 -11.55 -2.16
N GLY A 87 -10.06 -11.55 -1.31
CA GLY A 87 -9.92 -10.76 -0.11
C GLY A 87 -10.77 -11.33 1.03
N PRO A 88 -10.51 -10.91 2.27
CA PRO A 88 -11.43 -11.22 3.37
C PRO A 88 -12.78 -10.51 3.13
N ASP A 89 -13.87 -11.10 3.60
CA ASP A 89 -15.24 -10.60 3.35
C ASP A 89 -15.41 -9.12 3.73
N PHE A 90 -14.76 -8.66 4.81
CA PHE A 90 -14.83 -7.27 5.26
C PHE A 90 -14.19 -6.26 4.28
N ALA A 91 -13.31 -6.72 3.38
CA ALA A 91 -12.63 -5.90 2.39
C ALA A 91 -13.29 -6.00 1.00
N ARG A 92 -14.34 -6.83 0.86
CA ARG A 92 -15.20 -6.86 -0.33
C ARG A 92 -16.23 -5.75 -0.17
N HIS A 93 -16.35 -4.91 -1.19
CA HIS A 93 -17.37 -3.88 -1.23
C HIS A 93 -18.38 -4.25 -2.32
N ASP A 94 -19.67 -4.20 -1.99
CA ASP A 94 -20.76 -4.43 -2.95
C ASP A 94 -20.79 -3.36 -4.07
N ALA A 95 -20.07 -2.26 -3.86
CA ALA A 95 -19.88 -1.17 -4.80
C ALA A 95 -18.42 -0.70 -4.80
N PRO A 96 -17.95 -0.07 -5.90
CA PRO A 96 -16.64 0.57 -5.92
C PRO A 96 -16.46 1.54 -4.74
N PRO A 97 -15.25 1.65 -4.14
CA PRO A 97 -15.00 2.61 -3.07
C PRO A 97 -15.39 4.04 -3.51
N ASP A 98 -16.20 4.72 -2.69
CA ASP A 98 -16.62 6.11 -2.91
C ASP A 98 -16.10 7.03 -1.79
N PRO A 99 -14.77 7.23 -1.68
CA PRO A 99 -14.22 8.07 -0.63
C PRO A 99 -14.64 9.52 -0.83
N SER A 100 -14.91 10.21 0.28
CA SER A 100 -15.48 11.57 0.32
C SER A 100 -14.68 12.63 -0.46
N TRP A 101 -13.39 12.39 -0.70
CA TRP A 101 -12.55 13.27 -1.51
C TRP A 101 -12.83 13.20 -3.02
N LEU A 102 -13.53 12.17 -3.53
CA LEU A 102 -13.97 12.10 -4.94
C LEU A 102 -15.00 13.16 -5.31
N HIS A 103 -15.63 13.75 -4.30
CA HIS A 103 -16.66 14.77 -4.43
C HIS A 103 -16.14 16.18 -4.15
N LEU A 104 -14.84 16.34 -3.86
CA LEU A 104 -14.25 17.65 -3.60
C LEU A 104 -14.15 18.46 -4.91
N PRO A 105 -14.74 19.66 -4.97
CA PRO A 105 -14.63 20.52 -6.14
C PRO A 105 -13.17 20.94 -6.36
N GLY A 106 -12.71 20.87 -7.62
CA GLY A 106 -11.35 21.25 -8.01
C GLY A 106 -10.30 20.14 -7.90
N VAL A 107 -10.61 18.98 -7.33
CA VAL A 107 -9.69 17.83 -7.32
C VAL A 107 -9.85 17.02 -8.61
N ARG A 108 -8.89 17.14 -9.52
CA ARG A 108 -8.88 16.34 -10.76
C ARG A 108 -8.62 14.88 -10.40
N ARG A 109 -9.56 13.99 -10.78
CA ARG A 109 -9.50 12.56 -10.48
C ARG A 109 -8.32 11.92 -11.21
N ILE A 110 -7.38 11.35 -10.46
CA ILE A 110 -6.25 10.58 -11.00
C ILE A 110 -6.46 9.13 -10.58
N THR A 111 -6.90 8.31 -11.51
CA THR A 111 -7.09 6.87 -11.30
C THR A 111 -6.03 6.04 -12.02
N LYS A 112 -5.23 6.68 -12.89
CA LYS A 112 -4.18 6.03 -13.69
C LYS A 112 -2.89 6.86 -13.67
N PRO A 113 -1.70 6.22 -13.69
CA PRO A 113 -0.42 6.92 -13.76
C PRO A 113 -0.26 7.87 -14.96
N ARG A 114 -0.97 7.62 -16.08
CA ARG A 114 -0.96 8.53 -17.24
C ARG A 114 -1.65 9.87 -16.95
N GLU A 115 -2.73 9.85 -16.18
CA GLU A 115 -3.52 11.05 -15.84
C GLU A 115 -2.71 11.96 -14.93
N LEU A 116 -1.88 11.38 -14.06
CA LEU A 116 -0.91 12.13 -13.26
C LEU A 116 0.15 12.78 -14.15
N ARG A 117 0.71 12.06 -15.13
CA ARG A 117 1.73 12.62 -16.05
C ARG A 117 1.20 13.81 -16.84
N GLU A 118 -0.05 13.76 -17.29
CA GLU A 118 -0.71 14.86 -18.00
C GLU A 118 -0.83 16.10 -17.11
N ILE A 119 -1.27 15.92 -15.86
CA ILE A 119 -1.37 17.03 -14.89
C ILE A 119 0.01 17.62 -14.58
N LEU A 120 1.02 16.77 -14.36
CA LEU A 120 2.39 17.23 -14.09
C LEU A 120 3.00 17.98 -15.29
N ALA A 121 2.58 17.65 -16.52
CA ALA A 121 3.03 18.35 -17.72
C ALA A 121 2.38 19.74 -17.89
N GLU A 122 1.20 19.96 -17.29
CA GLU A 122 0.48 21.24 -17.27
C GLU A 122 0.99 22.20 -16.18
N LEU A 123 1.75 21.71 -15.19
CA LEU A 123 2.30 22.55 -14.12
C LEU A 123 3.42 23.47 -14.66
N PRO A 124 3.54 24.69 -14.11
CA PRO A 124 4.68 25.56 -14.40
C PRO A 124 5.98 24.82 -14.10
N LYS A 125 6.93 24.92 -15.03
CA LYS A 125 8.30 24.48 -14.79
C LYS A 125 9.06 25.69 -14.28
N ASP A 126 9.51 25.61 -13.04
CA ASP A 126 10.50 26.54 -12.47
C ASP A 126 11.86 26.38 -13.17
#